data_AF-A0A536GCX1-F1
#
_entry.id   AF-A0A536GCX1-F1
#
_cell.length_a   1.000
_cell.length_b   1.000
_cell.length_c   1.000
_cell.angle_alpha   90.00
_cell.angle_beta   90.00
_cell.angle_gamma   90.00
#
_symmetry.space_group_name_H-M   'P 1'
#
loop_
_entity.id
_entity.type
_entity.pdbx_description
1 polymer ?
#
loop_
_entity_poly.entity_id
_entity_poly.type
_entity_poly.pdbx_seq_one_letter_code
_entity_poly.pdbx_strand_id
1 'polypeptide(L)'
;MFFGRPKKRALRVYFATDIHGSDRCFRKFLAAADSYEADVLVLGGDIAGKGLVPIRAQNGSLVAKVRGEPVTVPSSEEDRLRAEINRLGFYSILADADDLDRLEHDPAHLDSAFQQAIIEQIEGWCRLAAERLAPSVRCIITPGNDDPKAIDPVLKAAPRIESPEAEICDLGPVIMASCGDVTPTPWNTEREYPEEELGRRLEKILEGAPAGRKLVANFHCPPYGSGLDFAAELDPQLRPVIRGGRPSIVPVGSRAVRDVVKRHQPVVGLHGHIHESKGAQKIGSTMCLNPGSDYAADVLRGAIVDFAADGSYIDFLFTTG
;
A
#
# COMPACT_ATOMS: atom_id res chain seq x y z
N MET A 1 -2.74 -9.32 43.29
CA MET A 1 -2.61 -8.83 41.90
C MET A 1 -1.14 -8.93 41.50
N PHE A 2 -0.78 -9.93 40.70
CA PHE A 2 0.56 -10.01 40.12
C PHE A 2 0.58 -9.13 38.88
N PHE A 3 0.98 -7.87 39.02
CA PHE A 3 1.40 -7.08 37.87
C PHE A 3 2.76 -7.63 37.42
N GLY A 4 2.75 -8.44 36.36
CA GLY A 4 3.99 -8.86 35.70
C GLY A 4 4.82 -7.64 35.31
N ARG A 5 6.15 -7.76 35.34
CA ARG A 5 7.04 -6.69 34.90
C ARG A 5 6.67 -6.26 33.47
N PRO A 6 6.71 -4.95 33.15
CA PRO A 6 6.44 -4.48 31.79
C PRO A 6 7.41 -5.17 30.82
N LYS A 7 6.88 -5.71 29.72
CA LYS A 7 7.70 -6.37 28.71
C LYS A 7 8.58 -5.33 28.01
N LYS A 8 9.87 -5.65 27.83
CA LYS A 8 10.81 -4.78 27.13
C LYS A 8 10.65 -4.97 25.61
N ARG A 9 10.60 -3.87 24.86
CA ARG A 9 10.63 -3.85 23.38
C ARG A 9 11.88 -4.56 22.87
N ALA A 10 11.70 -5.50 21.96
CA ALA A 10 12.75 -6.22 21.24
C ALA A 10 12.72 -5.99 19.73
N LEU A 11 11.58 -5.58 19.19
CA LEU A 11 11.38 -5.25 17.78
C LEU A 11 10.34 -4.14 17.67
N ARG A 12 10.62 -3.12 16.85
CA ARG A 12 9.67 -2.09 16.43
C ARG A 12 9.45 -2.16 14.92
N VAL A 13 8.19 -2.32 14.53
CA VAL A 13 7.74 -2.23 13.15
C VAL A 13 7.06 -0.89 12.91
N TYR A 14 7.44 -0.17 11.86
CA TYR A 14 6.65 0.93 11.32
C TYR A 14 5.94 0.46 10.06
N PHE A 15 4.62 0.49 10.09
CA PHE A 15 3.74 0.08 8.99
C PHE A 15 3.10 1.29 8.33
N ALA A 16 3.14 1.36 7.01
CA ALA A 16 2.34 2.27 6.18
C ALA A 16 1.82 1.51 4.95
N THR A 17 0.90 2.08 4.21
CA THR A 17 0.24 1.46 3.06
C THR A 17 -0.38 2.54 2.17
N ASP A 18 -0.78 2.19 0.96
CA ASP A 18 -1.65 3.03 0.11
C ASP A 18 -1.03 4.40 -0.19
N ILE A 19 0.24 4.44 -0.58
CA ILE A 19 0.92 5.70 -0.92
C ILE A 19 0.67 6.15 -2.35
N HIS A 20 0.13 5.27 -3.20
CA HIS A 20 -0.40 5.57 -4.54
C HIS A 20 0.53 6.46 -5.39
N GLY A 21 1.79 6.04 -5.51
CA GLY A 21 2.79 6.74 -6.31
C GLY A 21 3.39 8.01 -5.67
N SER A 22 2.99 8.39 -4.46
CA SER A 22 3.49 9.61 -3.81
C SER A 22 4.95 9.48 -3.37
N ASP A 23 5.86 10.08 -4.15
CA ASP A 23 7.30 10.17 -3.83
C ASP A 23 7.54 10.83 -2.47
N ARG A 24 6.68 11.78 -2.11
CA ARG A 24 6.76 12.48 -0.83
C ARG A 24 6.42 11.57 0.34
N CYS A 25 5.36 10.79 0.23
CA CYS A 25 5.02 9.78 1.23
C CYS A 25 6.09 8.69 1.32
N PHE A 26 6.67 8.26 0.19
CA PHE A 26 7.77 7.30 0.21
C PHE A 26 9.01 7.83 0.94
N ARG A 27 9.40 9.09 0.71
CA ARG A 27 10.50 9.74 1.47
C ARG A 27 10.21 9.82 2.97
N LYS A 28 8.98 10.16 3.35
CA LYS A 28 8.54 10.17 4.75
C LYS A 28 8.60 8.77 5.35
N PHE A 29 8.23 7.73 4.57
CA PHE A 29 8.30 6.34 4.99
C PHE A 29 9.74 5.92 5.29
N LEU A 30 10.70 6.28 4.45
CA LEU A 30 12.11 6.03 4.76
C LEU A 30 12.58 6.81 6.00
N ALA A 31 12.18 8.07 6.16
CA ALA A 31 12.51 8.90 7.32
C ALA A 31 11.88 8.40 8.64
N ALA A 32 10.85 7.56 8.55
CA ALA A 32 10.18 6.95 9.69
C ALA A 32 11.13 6.01 10.46
N ALA A 33 12.15 5.44 9.81
CA ALA A 33 13.17 4.63 10.45
C ALA A 33 13.82 5.37 11.61
N ASP A 34 14.34 6.57 11.35
CA ASP A 34 15.02 7.38 12.36
C ASP A 34 14.01 8.08 13.30
N SER A 35 12.93 8.60 12.72
CA SER A 35 11.95 9.41 13.45
C SER A 35 11.19 8.62 14.52
N TYR A 36 11.03 7.31 14.32
CA TYR A 36 10.33 6.41 15.24
C TYR A 36 11.22 5.30 15.79
N GLU A 37 12.52 5.31 15.51
CA GLU A 37 13.47 4.26 15.88
C GLU A 37 12.98 2.87 15.46
N ALA A 38 12.50 2.76 14.22
CA ALA A 38 11.95 1.51 13.70
C ALA A 38 13.07 0.57 13.25
N ASP A 39 13.01 -0.68 13.69
CA ASP A 39 13.95 -1.73 13.26
C ASP A 39 13.55 -2.26 11.87
N VAL A 40 12.24 -2.26 11.58
CA VAL A 40 11.66 -2.74 10.31
C VAL A 40 10.63 -1.73 9.82
N LEU A 41 10.78 -1.32 8.56
CA LEU A 41 9.76 -0.59 7.82
C LEU A 41 8.95 -1.57 6.96
N VAL A 42 7.62 -1.47 6.97
CA VAL A 42 6.72 -2.26 6.13
C VAL A 42 5.80 -1.33 5.36
N LEU A 43 5.90 -1.36 4.03
CA LEU A 43 4.97 -0.71 3.11
C LEU A 43 4.03 -1.77 2.52
N GLY A 44 2.81 -1.83 3.06
CA GLY A 44 1.85 -2.93 2.93
C GLY A 44 0.85 -2.83 1.79
N GLY A 45 1.31 -2.42 0.61
CA GLY A 45 0.51 -2.42 -0.61
C GLY A 45 0.15 -1.06 -1.16
N ASP A 46 -0.33 -1.08 -2.39
CA ASP A 46 -0.81 0.05 -3.18
C ASP A 46 0.24 1.18 -3.29
N ILE A 47 1.36 0.84 -3.90
CA ILE A 47 2.53 1.74 -4.05
C ILE A 47 2.59 2.43 -5.40
N ALA A 48 1.99 1.84 -6.45
CA ALA A 48 1.91 2.39 -7.79
C ALA A 48 0.95 3.59 -7.85
N GLY A 49 1.23 4.54 -8.74
CA GLY A 49 0.36 5.68 -9.02
C GLY A 49 -0.94 5.25 -9.70
N LYS A 50 -1.89 6.20 -9.79
CA LYS A 50 -3.25 5.97 -10.28
C LYS A 50 -3.42 6.04 -11.81
N GLY A 51 -2.42 6.54 -12.54
CA GLY A 51 -2.50 6.64 -13.99
C GLY A 51 -1.44 7.54 -14.60
N LEU A 52 -1.46 7.64 -15.94
CA LEU A 52 -0.64 8.57 -16.70
C LEU A 52 -1.38 9.89 -16.94
N VAL A 53 -0.63 11.00 -16.89
CA VAL A 53 -1.06 12.28 -17.43
C VAL A 53 -0.09 12.68 -18.52
N PRO A 54 -0.49 12.57 -19.80
CA PRO A 54 0.33 13.04 -20.89
C PRO A 54 0.42 14.56 -20.91
N ILE A 55 1.61 15.08 -21.20
CA ILE A 55 1.93 16.48 -21.38
C ILE A 55 2.33 16.70 -22.84
N ARG A 56 1.57 17.55 -23.54
CA ARG A 56 1.81 17.95 -24.92
C ARG A 56 2.65 19.22 -24.97
N ALA A 57 3.79 19.17 -25.66
CA ALA A 57 4.50 20.38 -26.04
C ALA A 57 3.88 21.01 -27.30
N GLN A 58 3.53 22.30 -27.24
CA GLN A 58 2.97 23.04 -28.38
C GLN A 58 3.35 24.52 -28.30
N ASN A 59 4.01 25.04 -29.35
CA ASN A 59 4.30 26.47 -29.54
C ASN A 59 4.94 27.18 -28.33
N GLY A 60 5.88 26.52 -27.63
CA GLY A 60 6.55 27.06 -26.44
C GLY A 60 5.74 26.96 -25.13
N SER A 61 4.62 26.23 -25.17
CA SER A 61 3.78 25.90 -24.02
C SER A 61 3.67 24.38 -23.83
N LEU A 62 3.26 23.98 -22.64
CA LEU A 62 2.92 22.61 -22.26
C LEU A 62 1.43 22.55 -21.92
N VAL A 63 0.75 21.53 -22.42
CA VAL A 63 -0.70 21.32 -22.24
C VAL A 63 -0.94 19.94 -21.65
N ALA A 64 -1.72 19.85 -20.58
CA ALA A 64 -2.09 18.58 -19.94
C ALA A 64 -3.53 18.64 -19.41
N LYS A 65 -4.13 17.49 -19.10
CA LYS A 65 -5.39 17.43 -18.34
C LYS A 65 -5.09 17.03 -16.90
N VAL A 66 -5.24 17.98 -15.97
CA VAL A 66 -5.01 17.75 -14.54
C VAL A 66 -6.36 17.78 -13.84
N ARG A 67 -6.73 16.69 -13.16
CA ARG A 67 -8.06 16.53 -12.52
C ARG A 67 -9.24 16.72 -13.50
N GLY A 68 -9.04 16.33 -14.76
CA GLY A 68 -10.04 16.48 -15.82
C GLY A 68 -10.07 17.87 -16.48
N GLU A 69 -9.38 18.86 -15.91
CA GLU A 69 -9.34 20.22 -16.44
C GLU A 69 -8.10 20.44 -17.32
N PRO A 70 -8.25 21.12 -18.48
CA PRO A 70 -7.10 21.48 -19.30
C PRO A 70 -6.24 22.54 -18.60
N VAL A 71 -4.95 22.26 -18.46
CA VAL A 71 -3.92 23.15 -17.92
C VAL A 71 -2.96 23.50 -19.05
N THR A 72 -2.59 24.78 -19.16
CA THR A 72 -1.58 25.26 -20.11
C THR A 72 -0.57 26.14 -19.38
N VAL A 73 0.71 25.81 -19.50
CA VAL A 73 1.81 26.57 -18.87
C VAL A 73 2.93 26.81 -19.89
N PRO A 74 3.81 27.81 -19.68
CA PRO A 74 5.02 27.95 -20.52
C PRO A 74 5.94 26.73 -20.39
N SER A 75 6.70 26.39 -21.44
CA SER A 75 7.67 25.26 -21.38
C SER A 75 8.73 25.41 -20.28
N SER A 76 9.00 26.64 -19.81
CA SER A 76 9.89 26.88 -18.66
C SER A 76 9.32 26.41 -17.32
N GLU A 77 8.03 26.08 -17.25
CA GLU A 77 7.36 25.57 -16.03
C GLU A 77 7.16 24.04 -16.04
N GLU A 78 7.87 23.31 -16.92
CA GLU A 78 7.75 21.84 -17.03
C GLU A 78 7.88 21.14 -15.67
N ASP A 79 8.98 21.38 -14.95
CA ASP A 79 9.25 20.73 -13.67
C ASP A 79 8.13 20.97 -12.65
N ARG A 80 7.55 22.18 -12.66
CA ARG A 80 6.46 22.56 -11.77
C ARG A 80 5.18 21.79 -12.13
N LEU A 81 4.82 21.73 -13.41
CA LEU A 81 3.65 20.99 -13.88
C LEU A 81 3.79 19.50 -13.57
N ARG A 82 4.95 18.92 -13.86
CA ARG A 82 5.25 17.52 -13.57
C ARG A 82 5.17 17.23 -12.07
N ALA A 83 5.74 18.11 -11.24
CA ALA A 83 5.64 17.97 -9.78
C ALA A 83 4.19 18.05 -9.27
N GLU A 84 3.35 18.92 -9.85
CA GLU A 84 1.93 19.01 -9.51
C GLU A 84 1.16 17.75 -9.87
N ILE A 85 1.36 17.22 -11.08
CA ILE A 85 0.76 15.96 -11.54
C ILE A 85 1.20 14.80 -10.63
N ASN A 86 2.52 14.68 -10.41
CA ASN A 86 3.09 13.57 -9.65
C ASN A 86 2.65 13.60 -8.18
N ARG A 87 2.44 14.79 -7.61
CA ARG A 87 1.90 14.95 -6.26
C ARG A 87 0.50 14.34 -6.09
N LEU A 88 -0.29 14.30 -7.16
CA LEU A 88 -1.63 13.71 -7.15
C LEU A 88 -1.61 12.18 -7.32
N GLY A 89 -0.42 11.55 -7.33
CA GLY A 89 -0.26 10.12 -7.54
C GLY A 89 -0.33 9.71 -9.01
N PHE A 90 -0.13 10.63 -9.96
CA PHE A 90 -0.10 10.32 -11.40
C PHE A 90 1.34 10.35 -11.95
N TYR A 91 1.57 9.70 -13.08
CA TYR A 91 2.84 9.75 -13.78
C TYR A 91 2.76 10.74 -14.94
N SER A 92 3.59 11.80 -14.91
CA SER A 92 3.68 12.75 -16.02
C SER A 92 4.64 12.25 -17.11
N ILE A 93 4.13 12.12 -18.34
CA ILE A 93 4.91 11.78 -19.53
C ILE A 93 4.87 12.92 -20.54
N LEU A 94 6.04 13.38 -20.99
CA LEU A 94 6.12 14.31 -22.10
C LEU A 94 6.00 13.51 -23.39
N ALA A 95 4.99 13.82 -24.20
CA ALA A 95 4.67 13.09 -25.42
C ALA A 95 4.57 14.04 -26.61
N ASP A 96 5.05 13.60 -27.77
CA ASP A 96 4.83 14.31 -29.03
C ASP A 96 3.42 14.06 -29.58
N ALA A 97 3.09 14.67 -30.72
CA ALA A 97 1.73 14.54 -31.28
C ALA A 97 1.36 13.10 -31.66
N ASP A 98 2.33 12.31 -32.14
CA ASP A 98 2.11 10.95 -32.58
C ASP A 98 2.00 10.01 -31.36
N ASP A 99 2.81 10.22 -30.32
CA ASP A 99 2.76 9.46 -29.08
C ASP A 99 1.46 9.75 -28.29
N LEU A 100 0.99 11.00 -28.29
CA LEU A 100 -0.30 11.36 -27.70
C LEU A 100 -1.48 10.67 -28.38
N ASP A 101 -1.48 10.63 -29.71
CA ASP A 101 -2.52 9.95 -30.48
C ASP A 101 -2.55 8.45 -30.14
N ARG A 102 -1.37 7.84 -29.99
CA ARG A 102 -1.25 6.45 -29.55
C ARG A 102 -1.70 6.26 -28.10
N LEU A 103 -1.32 7.13 -27.17
CA LEU A 103 -1.79 7.04 -25.78
C LEU A 103 -3.31 7.18 -25.66
N GLU A 104 -3.96 7.92 -26.57
CA GLU A 104 -5.42 8.11 -26.58
C GLU A 104 -6.17 6.97 -27.29
N HIS A 105 -5.61 6.40 -28.36
CA HIS A 105 -6.31 5.45 -29.25
C HIS A 105 -5.77 4.01 -29.22
N ASP A 106 -4.63 3.75 -28.59
CA ASP A 106 -4.02 2.42 -28.43
C ASP A 106 -3.92 2.04 -26.95
N PRO A 107 -4.94 1.33 -26.40
CA PRO A 107 -4.95 0.91 -25.00
C PRO A 107 -3.71 0.09 -24.60
N ALA A 108 -3.18 -0.73 -25.50
CA ALA A 108 -2.00 -1.55 -25.19
C ALA A 108 -0.74 -0.69 -25.04
N HIS A 109 -0.63 0.39 -25.85
CA HIS A 109 0.46 1.36 -25.70
C HIS A 109 0.33 2.15 -24.39
N LEU A 110 -0.89 2.58 -24.03
CA LEU A 110 -1.15 3.24 -22.76
C LEU A 110 -0.77 2.36 -21.56
N ASP A 111 -1.21 1.09 -21.55
CA ASP A 111 -0.91 0.12 -20.49
C ASP A 111 0.61 -0.11 -20.37
N SER A 112 1.29 -0.29 -21.51
CA SER A 112 2.74 -0.47 -21.54
C SER A 112 3.50 0.75 -21.03
N ALA A 113 3.08 1.96 -21.42
CA ALA A 113 3.70 3.20 -20.96
C ALA A 113 3.48 3.41 -19.45
N PHE A 114 2.28 3.09 -18.95
CA PHE A 114 1.95 3.22 -17.54
C PHE A 114 2.76 2.24 -16.69
N GLN A 115 2.82 0.97 -17.10
CA GLN A 115 3.63 -0.04 -16.44
C GLN A 115 5.12 0.37 -16.40
N GLN A 116 5.65 0.89 -17.50
CA GLN A 116 7.04 1.35 -17.55
C GLN A 116 7.29 2.51 -16.57
N ALA A 117 6.39 3.49 -16.50
CA ALA A 117 6.50 4.59 -15.54
C ALA A 117 6.45 4.12 -14.07
N ILE A 118 5.61 3.13 -13.77
CA ILE A 118 5.55 2.49 -12.44
C ILE A 118 6.91 1.84 -12.10
N ILE A 119 7.45 1.03 -13.03
CA ILE A 119 8.74 0.35 -12.85
C ILE A 119 9.86 1.35 -12.60
N GLU A 120 9.98 2.39 -13.42
CA GLU A 120 11.03 3.40 -13.30
C GLU A 120 11.00 4.12 -11.94
N GLN A 121 9.80 4.45 -11.46
CA GLN A 121 9.64 5.05 -10.14
C GLN A 121 10.06 4.09 -9.02
N ILE A 122 9.61 2.83 -9.08
CA ILE A 122 9.94 1.83 -8.06
C ILE A 122 11.44 1.55 -8.04
N GLU A 123 12.10 1.48 -9.19
CA GLU A 123 13.56 1.39 -9.24
C GLU A 123 14.24 2.61 -8.58
N GLY A 124 13.72 3.81 -8.83
CA GLY A 124 14.17 5.03 -8.17
C GLY A 124 14.03 4.98 -6.66
N TRP A 125 12.89 4.48 -6.17
CA TRP A 125 12.62 4.27 -4.76
C TRP A 125 13.51 3.20 -4.12
N CYS A 126 13.78 2.11 -4.84
CA CYS A 126 14.73 1.08 -4.40
C CYS A 126 16.14 1.65 -4.23
N ARG A 127 16.61 2.48 -5.17
CA ARG A 127 17.90 3.19 -5.05
C ARG A 127 17.90 4.14 -3.85
N LEU A 128 16.83 4.92 -3.69
CA LEU A 128 16.70 5.86 -2.57
C LEU A 128 16.71 5.15 -1.21
N ALA A 129 16.02 4.02 -1.08
CA ALA A 129 16.04 3.20 0.12
C ALA A 129 17.46 2.69 0.42
N ALA A 130 18.20 2.25 -0.60
CA ALA A 130 19.58 1.80 -0.45
C ALA A 130 20.54 2.92 -0.03
N GLU A 131 20.31 4.15 -0.47
CA GLU A 131 21.10 5.32 -0.09
C GLU A 131 20.79 5.83 1.32
N ARG A 132 19.51 5.77 1.74
CA ARG A 132 19.01 6.46 2.93
C ARG A 132 18.98 5.59 4.18
N LEU A 133 18.72 4.29 4.05
CA LEU A 133 18.50 3.43 5.20
C LEU A 133 19.81 2.91 5.78
N ALA A 134 19.92 2.95 7.10
CA ALA A 134 21.02 2.31 7.81
C ALA A 134 21.02 0.78 7.55
N PRO A 135 22.20 0.12 7.51
CA PRO A 135 22.28 -1.32 7.24
C PRO A 135 21.46 -2.21 8.18
N SER A 136 21.24 -1.74 9.42
CA SER A 136 20.46 -2.43 10.46
C SER A 136 18.95 -2.34 10.29
N VAL A 137 18.46 -1.37 9.52
CA VAL A 137 17.02 -1.19 9.27
C VAL A 137 16.63 -2.06 8.07
N ARG A 138 15.57 -2.86 8.26
CA ARG A 138 14.99 -3.66 7.19
C ARG A 138 13.87 -2.89 6.51
N CYS A 139 13.78 -3.00 5.19
CA CYS A 139 12.74 -2.35 4.39
C CYS A 139 11.96 -3.42 3.64
N ILE A 140 10.72 -3.61 4.05
CA ILE A 140 9.81 -4.58 3.47
C ILE A 140 8.76 -3.83 2.64
N ILE A 141 8.61 -4.22 1.38
CA ILE A 141 7.61 -3.65 0.48
C ILE A 141 6.84 -4.80 -0.16
N THR A 142 5.54 -4.81 0.04
CA THR A 142 4.62 -5.81 -0.53
C THR A 142 3.57 -5.10 -1.37
N PRO A 143 3.09 -5.71 -2.47
CA PRO A 143 2.09 -5.09 -3.33
C PRO A 143 0.72 -5.02 -2.67
N GLY A 144 -0.17 -4.22 -3.25
CA GLY A 144 -1.62 -4.20 -3.07
C GLY A 144 -2.32 -4.42 -4.41
N ASN A 145 -3.63 -4.24 -4.48
CA ASN A 145 -4.37 -4.55 -5.69
C ASN A 145 -4.04 -3.61 -6.86
N ASP A 146 -3.70 -2.35 -6.58
CA ASP A 146 -3.36 -1.37 -7.60
C ASP A 146 -1.94 -1.57 -8.18
N ASP A 147 -1.16 -2.50 -7.61
CA ASP A 147 0.21 -2.78 -8.02
C ASP A 147 0.28 -3.89 -9.09
N PRO A 148 0.73 -3.61 -10.33
CA PRO A 148 0.82 -4.63 -11.37
C PRO A 148 1.88 -5.69 -11.03
N LYS A 149 1.73 -6.93 -11.48
CA LYS A 149 2.71 -8.01 -11.21
C LYS A 149 4.10 -7.73 -11.76
N ALA A 150 4.20 -6.83 -12.73
CA ALA A 150 5.47 -6.39 -13.29
C ALA A 150 6.42 -5.76 -12.26
N ILE A 151 5.91 -5.28 -11.11
CA ILE A 151 6.77 -4.70 -10.06
C ILE A 151 7.49 -5.75 -9.21
N ASP A 152 6.94 -6.97 -9.13
CA ASP A 152 7.47 -8.05 -8.27
C ASP A 152 8.95 -8.38 -8.58
N PRO A 153 9.36 -8.60 -9.86
CA PRO A 153 10.78 -8.85 -10.16
C PRO A 153 11.68 -7.65 -9.85
N VAL A 154 11.17 -6.42 -9.96
CA VAL A 154 11.91 -5.19 -9.63
C VAL A 154 12.23 -5.14 -8.14
N LEU A 155 11.20 -5.33 -7.30
CA LEU A 155 11.36 -5.36 -5.84
C LEU A 155 12.26 -6.52 -5.40
N LYS A 156 12.11 -7.71 -5.99
CA LYS A 156 12.93 -8.89 -5.67
C LYS A 156 14.40 -8.72 -6.06
N ALA A 157 14.70 -7.96 -7.10
CA ALA A 157 16.08 -7.69 -7.54
C ALA A 157 16.78 -6.60 -6.71
N ALA A 158 16.03 -5.80 -5.95
CA ALA A 158 16.57 -4.65 -5.22
C ALA A 158 17.32 -5.09 -3.93
N PRO A 159 18.63 -4.79 -3.78
CA PRO A 159 19.45 -5.33 -2.68
C PRO A 159 19.03 -4.94 -1.26
N ARG A 160 18.31 -3.82 -1.10
CA ARG A 160 17.88 -3.29 0.21
C ARG A 160 16.38 -3.39 0.45
N ILE A 161 15.65 -4.04 -0.45
CA ILE A 161 14.22 -4.27 -0.32
C ILE A 161 14.00 -5.76 -0.13
N GLU A 162 13.14 -6.09 0.82
CA GLU A 162 12.59 -7.42 1.00
C GLU A 162 11.14 -7.39 0.52
N SER A 163 10.75 -8.31 -0.35
CA SER A 163 9.38 -8.39 -0.87
C SER A 163 8.83 -9.81 -0.71
N PRO A 164 8.44 -10.19 0.53
CA PRO A 164 7.95 -11.53 0.84
C PRO A 164 6.48 -11.71 0.45
N GLU A 165 6.10 -11.27 -0.76
CA GLU A 165 4.75 -11.44 -1.27
C GLU A 165 4.43 -12.92 -1.45
N ALA A 166 3.33 -13.37 -0.83
CA ALA A 166 2.94 -14.78 -0.74
C ALA A 166 3.98 -15.69 -0.04
N GLU A 167 4.84 -15.11 0.81
CA GLU A 167 5.90 -15.83 1.51
C GLU A 167 5.88 -15.53 3.03
N ILE A 168 6.54 -16.40 3.81
CA ILE A 168 6.81 -16.18 5.24
C ILE A 168 8.18 -15.51 5.39
N CYS A 169 8.23 -14.40 6.12
CA CYS A 169 9.45 -13.67 6.43
C CYS A 169 9.73 -13.70 7.94
N ASP A 170 10.97 -14.02 8.34
CA ASP A 170 11.37 -14.01 9.75
C ASP A 170 11.82 -12.60 10.16
N LEU A 171 11.19 -12.02 11.19
CA LEU A 171 11.53 -10.71 11.77
C LEU A 171 12.25 -10.81 13.13
N GLY A 172 12.68 -12.01 13.53
CA GLY A 172 13.27 -12.31 14.82
C GLY A 172 12.19 -12.73 15.83
N PRO A 173 11.68 -11.85 16.70
CA PRO A 173 10.66 -12.23 17.68
C PRO A 173 9.36 -12.76 17.07
N VAL A 174 9.02 -12.31 15.85
CA VAL A 174 7.83 -12.73 15.11
C VAL A 174 8.22 -13.16 13.69
N ILE A 175 7.35 -13.95 13.07
CA ILE A 175 7.34 -14.16 11.61
C ILE A 175 6.19 -13.35 11.01
N MET A 176 6.30 -12.99 9.73
CA MET A 176 5.29 -12.24 9.01
C MET A 176 4.88 -12.99 7.74
N ALA A 177 3.58 -13.20 7.57
CA ALA A 177 2.99 -13.65 6.32
C ALA A 177 2.48 -12.43 5.56
N SER A 178 2.80 -12.32 4.27
CA SER A 178 2.31 -11.18 3.44
C SER A 178 1.47 -11.62 2.26
N CYS A 179 0.45 -10.82 1.94
CA CYS A 179 -0.43 -11.04 0.79
C CYS A 179 -1.02 -9.70 0.35
N GLY A 180 -0.72 -9.29 -0.88
CA GLY A 180 -1.26 -8.12 -1.54
C GLY A 180 -2.61 -8.35 -2.23
N ASP A 181 -2.99 -9.62 -2.39
CA ASP A 181 -4.22 -10.02 -3.08
C ASP A 181 -5.49 -9.59 -2.32
N VAL A 182 -6.51 -9.15 -3.06
CA VAL A 182 -7.80 -8.68 -2.53
C VAL A 182 -8.98 -9.40 -3.18
N THR A 183 -10.19 -9.18 -2.66
CA THR A 183 -11.45 -9.59 -3.32
C THR A 183 -11.78 -8.67 -4.50
N PRO A 184 -12.61 -9.11 -5.47
CA PRO A 184 -12.90 -8.31 -6.66
C PRO A 184 -13.36 -6.90 -6.32
N THR A 185 -12.77 -5.92 -6.99
CA THR A 185 -13.07 -4.51 -6.88
C THR A 185 -13.70 -4.04 -8.20
N PRO A 186 -14.45 -2.93 -8.20
CA PRO A 186 -14.86 -2.26 -9.43
C PRO A 186 -13.74 -1.80 -10.38
N TRP A 187 -12.45 -1.95 -10.03
CA TRP A 187 -11.29 -1.51 -10.80
C TRP A 187 -10.69 -2.65 -11.64
N ASN A 188 -11.02 -3.91 -11.33
CA ASN A 188 -10.64 -5.11 -12.07
C ASN A 188 -9.11 -5.20 -12.32
N THR A 189 -8.36 -5.24 -11.22
CA THR A 189 -6.90 -5.29 -11.21
C THR A 189 -6.33 -6.72 -11.26
N GLU A 190 -5.01 -6.87 -11.45
CA GLU A 190 -4.33 -8.17 -11.62
C GLU A 190 -4.32 -9.08 -10.37
N ARG A 191 -4.58 -8.51 -9.20
CA ARG A 191 -4.45 -9.15 -7.87
C ARG A 191 -5.79 -9.32 -7.17
N GLU A 192 -6.86 -9.41 -7.95
CA GLU A 192 -8.21 -9.63 -7.47
C GLU A 192 -8.63 -11.10 -7.64
N TYR A 193 -9.11 -11.70 -6.54
CA TYR A 193 -9.47 -13.11 -6.50
C TYR A 193 -10.80 -13.31 -5.78
N PRO A 194 -11.69 -14.19 -6.28
CA PRO A 194 -12.89 -14.59 -5.54
C PRO A 194 -12.54 -15.09 -4.13
N GLU A 195 -13.43 -14.85 -3.16
CA GLU A 195 -13.22 -15.18 -1.74
C GLU A 195 -12.67 -16.60 -1.50
N GLU A 196 -13.18 -17.60 -2.22
CA GLU A 196 -12.71 -18.99 -2.07
C GLU A 196 -11.24 -19.14 -2.48
N GLU A 197 -10.85 -18.53 -3.61
CA GLU A 197 -9.48 -18.61 -4.11
C GLU A 197 -8.53 -17.79 -3.24
N LEU A 198 -8.93 -16.59 -2.82
CA LEU A 198 -8.18 -15.78 -1.87
C LEU A 198 -7.95 -16.57 -0.56
N GLY A 199 -8.98 -17.23 -0.05
CA GLY A 199 -8.87 -18.09 1.14
C GLY A 199 -7.84 -19.22 0.98
N ARG A 200 -7.86 -19.93 -0.15
CA ARG A 200 -6.85 -20.99 -0.42
C ARG A 200 -5.43 -20.44 -0.49
N ARG A 201 -5.25 -19.28 -1.11
CA ARG A 201 -3.94 -18.61 -1.22
C ARG A 201 -3.41 -18.22 0.15
N LEU A 202 -4.25 -17.59 0.99
CA LEU A 202 -3.89 -17.23 2.36
C LEU A 202 -3.54 -18.46 3.21
N GLU A 203 -4.34 -19.53 3.16
CA GLU A 203 -4.04 -20.76 3.89
C GLU A 203 -2.71 -21.38 3.45
N LYS A 204 -2.42 -21.43 2.14
CA LYS A 204 -1.15 -21.94 1.62
C LYS A 204 0.06 -21.17 2.15
N ILE A 205 -0.04 -19.84 2.28
CA ILE A 205 1.04 -19.03 2.86
C ILE A 205 1.23 -19.42 4.33
N LEU A 206 0.13 -19.56 5.08
CA LEU A 206 0.14 -19.83 6.51
C LEU A 206 0.55 -21.26 6.87
N GLU A 207 0.34 -22.24 5.99
CA GLU A 207 0.90 -23.59 6.12
C GLU A 207 2.43 -23.58 6.18
N GLY A 208 3.07 -22.58 5.58
CA GLY A 208 4.52 -22.37 5.66
C GLY A 208 5.01 -21.81 7.00
N ALA A 209 4.11 -21.38 7.89
CA ALA A 209 4.49 -20.79 9.17
C ALA A 209 5.04 -21.85 10.14
N PRO A 210 6.29 -21.70 10.65
CA PRO A 210 6.84 -22.65 11.61
C PRO A 210 6.00 -22.73 12.89
N ALA A 211 5.70 -23.95 13.33
CA ALA A 211 4.89 -24.19 14.51
C ALA A 211 5.44 -23.49 15.77
N GLY A 212 4.57 -22.87 16.54
CA GLY A 212 4.92 -22.20 17.80
C GLY A 212 5.52 -20.80 17.67
N ARG A 213 5.85 -20.33 16.45
CA ARG A 213 6.27 -18.94 16.21
C ARG A 213 5.06 -17.99 16.30
N LYS A 214 5.30 -16.75 16.74
CA LYS A 214 4.29 -15.69 16.74
C LYS A 214 4.20 -15.06 15.35
N LEU A 215 2.97 -14.95 14.85
CA LEU A 215 2.68 -14.54 13.48
C LEU A 215 2.13 -13.11 13.41
N VAL A 216 2.65 -12.32 12.49
CA VAL A 216 2.04 -11.08 11.99
C VAL A 216 1.43 -11.36 10.62
N ALA A 217 0.19 -10.95 10.40
CA ALA A 217 -0.46 -11.01 9.09
C ALA A 217 -0.39 -9.64 8.42
N ASN A 218 0.46 -9.48 7.40
CA ASN A 218 0.56 -8.30 6.56
C ASN A 218 -0.30 -8.49 5.31
N PHE A 219 -1.61 -8.37 5.46
CA PHE A 219 -2.57 -8.65 4.40
C PHE A 219 -3.23 -7.35 3.98
N HIS A 220 -3.01 -6.93 2.73
CA HIS A 220 -3.48 -5.65 2.23
C HIS A 220 -5.01 -5.53 2.37
N CYS A 221 -5.75 -6.57 1.95
CA CYS A 221 -7.21 -6.62 2.12
C CYS A 221 -7.62 -6.69 3.61
N PRO A 222 -8.47 -5.78 4.11
CA PRO A 222 -8.92 -5.82 5.50
C PRO A 222 -9.97 -6.92 5.73
N PRO A 223 -10.13 -7.41 6.98
CA PRO A 223 -11.14 -8.41 7.30
C PRO A 223 -12.57 -7.85 7.18
N TYR A 224 -13.48 -8.58 6.54
CA TYR A 224 -14.86 -8.13 6.30
C TYR A 224 -15.63 -7.83 7.59
N GLY A 225 -16.32 -6.69 7.65
CA GLY A 225 -17.13 -6.27 8.78
C GLY A 225 -16.34 -6.24 10.08
N SER A 226 -15.09 -5.77 10.00
CA SER A 226 -14.20 -5.56 11.14
C SER A 226 -14.28 -4.12 11.64
N GLY A 227 -14.71 -3.20 10.79
CA GLY A 227 -14.59 -1.76 11.05
C GLY A 227 -13.30 -1.15 10.50
N LEU A 228 -12.49 -1.94 9.80
CA LEU A 228 -11.31 -1.49 9.04
C LEU A 228 -11.58 -1.46 7.53
N ASP A 229 -12.83 -1.69 7.13
CA ASP A 229 -13.24 -2.05 5.78
C ASP A 229 -14.52 -1.34 5.31
N PHE A 230 -14.88 -0.21 5.92
CA PHE A 230 -16.05 0.56 5.54
C PHE A 230 -15.73 1.55 4.42
N ALA A 231 -16.46 1.43 3.31
CA ALA A 231 -16.36 2.34 2.17
C ALA A 231 -17.75 2.75 1.68
N ALA A 232 -17.79 3.77 0.83
CA ALA A 232 -19.02 4.13 0.13
C ALA A 232 -19.45 3.00 -0.83
N GLU A 233 -20.69 2.56 -0.73
CA GLU A 233 -21.31 1.66 -1.71
C GLU A 233 -21.38 2.38 -3.06
N LEU A 234 -20.90 1.74 -4.13
CA LEU A 234 -20.89 2.31 -5.48
C LEU A 234 -21.94 1.67 -6.38
N ASP A 235 -22.54 2.47 -7.25
CA ASP A 235 -23.40 1.99 -8.34
C ASP A 235 -22.56 1.47 -9.54
N PRO A 236 -23.18 0.87 -10.57
CA PRO A 236 -22.45 0.39 -11.75
C PRO A 236 -21.74 1.47 -12.58
N GLN A 237 -21.94 2.76 -12.25
CA GLN A 237 -21.24 3.90 -12.84
C GLN A 237 -20.18 4.47 -11.89
N LEU A 238 -19.80 3.74 -10.83
CA LEU A 238 -18.81 4.12 -9.82
C LEU A 238 -19.20 5.37 -9.02
N ARG A 239 -20.50 5.68 -8.92
CA ARG A 239 -20.99 6.80 -8.11
C ARG A 239 -21.45 6.31 -6.74
N PRO A 240 -21.25 7.09 -5.66
CA PRO A 240 -21.76 6.74 -4.34
C PRO A 240 -23.28 6.58 -4.35
N VAL A 241 -23.76 5.44 -3.84
CA VAL A 241 -25.18 5.18 -3.62
C VAL A 241 -25.68 6.05 -2.47
N ILE A 242 -26.66 6.92 -2.75
CA ILE A 242 -27.24 7.82 -1.74
C ILE A 242 -28.50 7.20 -1.12
N ARG A 243 -28.54 7.07 0.21
CA ARG A 243 -29.71 6.61 0.97
C ARG A 243 -30.00 7.60 2.10
N GLY A 244 -31.20 8.19 2.10
CA GLY A 244 -31.60 9.18 3.11
C GLY A 244 -30.75 10.45 3.08
N GLY A 245 -30.32 10.89 1.90
CA GLY A 245 -29.55 12.13 1.72
C GLY A 245 -28.05 12.04 2.05
N ARG A 246 -27.53 10.84 2.35
CA ARG A 246 -26.11 10.60 2.63
C ARG A 246 -25.57 9.39 1.87
N PRO A 247 -24.25 9.30 1.63
CA PRO A 247 -23.63 8.08 1.09
C PRO A 247 -23.95 6.85 1.95
N SER A 248 -24.32 5.76 1.30
CA SER A 248 -24.46 4.43 1.90
C SER A 248 -23.07 3.89 2.19
N ILE A 249 -22.79 3.54 3.45
CA ILE A 249 -21.48 3.01 3.88
C ILE A 249 -21.65 1.53 4.19
N VAL A 250 -20.84 0.69 3.56
CA VAL A 250 -20.92 -0.78 3.65
C VAL A 250 -19.55 -1.39 3.88
N PRO A 251 -19.47 -2.57 4.54
CA PRO A 251 -18.23 -3.32 4.63
C PRO A 251 -17.87 -3.90 3.25
N VAL A 252 -16.62 -3.69 2.82
CA VAL A 252 -16.08 -4.15 1.52
C VAL A 252 -14.83 -5.03 1.67
N GLY A 253 -14.46 -5.40 2.90
CA GLY A 253 -13.30 -6.28 3.14
C GLY A 253 -13.55 -7.74 2.76
N SER A 254 -12.58 -8.61 3.04
CA SER A 254 -12.65 -10.03 2.70
C SER A 254 -13.13 -10.89 3.88
N ARG A 255 -14.10 -11.77 3.60
CA ARG A 255 -14.55 -12.82 4.53
C ARG A 255 -13.46 -13.87 4.71
N ALA A 256 -12.76 -14.24 3.64
CA ALA A 256 -11.65 -15.17 3.71
C ALA A 256 -10.53 -14.67 4.64
N VAL A 257 -10.15 -13.39 4.54
CA VAL A 257 -9.20 -12.75 5.46
C VAL A 257 -9.71 -12.83 6.90
N ARG A 258 -10.98 -12.51 7.15
CA ARG A 258 -11.57 -12.59 8.48
C ARG A 258 -11.52 -14.00 9.06
N ASP A 259 -11.84 -15.00 8.26
CA ASP A 259 -11.89 -16.40 8.70
C ASP A 259 -10.48 -16.93 9.01
N VAL A 260 -9.50 -16.59 8.18
CA VAL A 260 -8.08 -16.89 8.42
C VAL A 260 -7.58 -16.24 9.71
N VAL A 261 -7.85 -14.95 9.92
CA VAL A 261 -7.46 -14.24 11.15
C VAL A 261 -8.11 -14.89 12.38
N LYS A 262 -9.40 -15.23 12.31
CA LYS A 262 -10.11 -15.92 13.41
C LYS A 262 -9.52 -17.30 13.72
N ARG A 263 -9.12 -18.05 12.69
CA ARG A 263 -8.61 -19.43 12.82
C ARG A 263 -7.18 -19.46 13.34
N HIS A 264 -6.29 -18.68 12.74
CA HIS A 264 -4.85 -18.72 13.02
C HIS A 264 -4.42 -17.77 14.13
N GLN A 265 -5.24 -16.78 14.46
CA GLN A 265 -5.01 -15.83 15.56
C GLN A 265 -3.58 -15.25 15.55
N PRO A 266 -3.15 -14.57 14.45
CA PRO A 266 -1.90 -13.83 14.45
C PRO A 266 -1.90 -12.81 15.60
N VAL A 267 -0.73 -12.45 16.11
CA VAL A 267 -0.66 -11.47 17.21
C VAL A 267 -1.10 -10.08 16.75
N VAL A 268 -0.79 -9.74 15.49
CA VAL A 268 -1.15 -8.48 14.84
C VAL A 268 -1.54 -8.74 13.39
N GLY A 269 -2.58 -8.07 12.91
CA GLY A 269 -2.93 -7.93 11.50
C GLY A 269 -2.65 -6.50 11.03
N LEU A 270 -1.93 -6.34 9.93
CA LEU A 270 -1.63 -5.07 9.28
C LEU A 270 -2.35 -5.04 7.94
N HIS A 271 -3.18 -4.01 7.73
CA HIS A 271 -4.11 -3.91 6.61
C HIS A 271 -4.10 -2.51 6.00
N GLY A 272 -4.53 -2.41 4.74
CA GLY A 272 -4.67 -1.16 4.00
C GLY A 272 -5.97 -1.15 3.19
N HIS A 273 -5.85 -0.80 1.90
CA HIS A 273 -6.88 -0.88 0.86
C HIS A 273 -8.03 0.13 1.00
N ILE A 274 -8.59 0.27 2.21
CA ILE A 274 -9.72 1.18 2.49
C ILE A 274 -9.20 2.39 3.27
N HIS A 275 -8.93 3.48 2.53
CA HIS A 275 -8.17 4.64 3.01
C HIS A 275 -8.86 5.38 4.15
N GLU A 276 -10.19 5.48 4.08
CA GLU A 276 -11.04 6.15 5.04
C GLU A 276 -11.26 5.34 6.33
N SER A 277 -10.96 4.03 6.31
CA SER A 277 -11.23 3.11 7.42
C SER A 277 -10.03 2.95 8.36
N LYS A 278 -9.40 4.08 8.72
CA LYS A 278 -8.39 4.10 9.77
C LYS A 278 -8.97 3.55 11.07
N GLY A 279 -8.33 2.55 11.67
CA GLY A 279 -8.79 1.99 12.93
C GLY A 279 -7.92 0.87 13.48
N ALA A 280 -8.17 0.56 14.75
CA ALA A 280 -7.63 -0.60 15.44
C ALA A 280 -8.78 -1.43 15.98
N GLN A 281 -8.83 -2.71 15.61
CA GLN A 281 -9.95 -3.59 15.90
C GLN A 281 -9.46 -4.96 16.36
N LYS A 282 -10.10 -5.52 17.38
CA LYS A 282 -9.78 -6.88 17.85
C LYS A 282 -10.66 -7.91 17.17
N ILE A 283 -10.04 -8.93 16.60
CA ILE A 283 -10.71 -10.13 16.07
C ILE A 283 -10.22 -11.33 16.88
N GLY A 284 -11.00 -11.71 17.90
CA GLY A 284 -10.53 -12.63 18.93
C GLY A 284 -9.40 -11.98 19.75
N SER A 285 -8.23 -12.59 19.73
CA SER A 285 -7.01 -12.07 20.39
C SER A 285 -6.13 -11.22 19.47
N THR A 286 -6.33 -11.27 18.16
CA THR A 286 -5.55 -10.51 17.16
C THR A 286 -5.89 -9.03 17.22
N MET A 287 -4.87 -8.18 17.25
CA MET A 287 -5.02 -6.74 17.01
C MET A 287 -4.86 -6.45 15.52
N CYS A 288 -5.93 -6.09 14.83
CA CYS A 288 -5.91 -5.68 13.42
C CYS A 288 -5.83 -4.15 13.32
N LEU A 289 -4.93 -3.65 12.48
CA LEU A 289 -4.63 -2.23 12.32
C LEU A 289 -4.76 -1.84 10.85
N ASN A 290 -5.46 -0.74 10.58
CA ASN A 290 -5.42 -0.02 9.31
C ASN A 290 -5.07 1.44 9.62
N PRO A 291 -3.91 1.98 9.17
CA PRO A 291 -3.54 3.37 9.42
C PRO A 291 -4.36 4.37 8.59
N GLY A 292 -5.06 3.91 7.55
CA GLY A 292 -5.67 4.73 6.51
C GLY A 292 -4.64 5.36 5.58
N SER A 293 -5.09 6.17 4.62
CA SER A 293 -4.19 6.94 3.74
C SER A 293 -4.74 8.32 3.42
N ASP A 294 -3.83 9.29 3.29
CA ASP A 294 -4.10 10.67 2.85
C ASP A 294 -2.96 11.18 1.93
N TYR A 295 -2.44 10.29 1.07
CA TYR A 295 -1.27 10.58 0.23
C TYR A 295 -1.45 11.83 -0.67
N ALA A 296 -2.67 12.08 -1.15
CA ALA A 296 -2.99 13.24 -1.99
C ALA A 296 -2.84 14.58 -1.24
N ALA A 297 -2.91 14.55 0.09
CA ALA A 297 -2.64 15.69 0.95
C ALA A 297 -1.16 15.76 1.38
N ASP A 298 -0.28 14.94 0.78
CA ASP A 298 1.10 14.70 1.20
C ASP A 298 1.23 14.16 2.63
N VAL A 299 0.19 13.55 3.20
CA VAL A 299 0.21 13.06 4.57
C VAL A 299 0.49 11.57 4.58
N LEU A 300 1.58 11.17 5.26
CA LEU A 300 1.85 9.76 5.50
C LEU A 300 1.17 9.33 6.79
N ARG A 301 0.19 8.45 6.67
CA ARG A 301 -0.38 7.75 7.83
C ARG A 301 0.37 6.44 8.04
N GLY A 302 0.62 6.10 9.30
CA GLY A 302 1.28 4.85 9.63
C GLY A 302 0.92 4.33 11.02
N ALA A 303 1.41 3.14 11.35
CA ALA A 303 1.27 2.51 12.65
C ALA A 303 2.62 1.99 13.14
N ILE A 304 3.02 2.38 14.34
CA ILE A 304 4.13 1.78 15.06
C ILE A 304 3.58 0.58 15.82
N VAL A 305 4.29 -0.55 15.78
CA VAL A 305 3.94 -1.75 16.55
C VAL A 305 5.17 -2.29 17.24
N ASP A 306 5.07 -2.44 18.56
CA ASP A 306 6.17 -2.95 19.39
C ASP A 306 5.93 -4.40 19.80
N PHE A 307 6.96 -5.22 19.66
CA PHE A 307 6.96 -6.63 20.04
C PHE A 307 8.02 -6.89 21.12
N ALA A 308 7.70 -7.78 22.05
CA ALA A 308 8.64 -8.30 23.03
C ALA A 308 9.47 -9.45 22.45
N ALA A 309 10.54 -9.86 23.14
CA ALA A 309 11.43 -10.93 22.68
C ALA A 309 10.74 -12.30 22.50
N ASP A 310 9.62 -12.54 23.19
CA ASP A 310 8.78 -13.74 23.04
C ASP A 310 7.78 -13.64 21.87
N GLY A 311 7.86 -12.57 21.06
CA GLY A 311 6.98 -12.29 19.93
C GLY A 311 5.60 -11.77 20.31
N SER A 312 5.32 -11.55 21.59
CA SER A 312 4.04 -10.94 21.99
C SER A 312 3.99 -9.46 21.63
N TYR A 313 2.82 -9.05 21.14
CA TYR A 313 2.47 -7.65 20.95
C TYR A 313 2.46 -6.91 22.30
N ILE A 314 3.11 -5.73 22.34
CA ILE A 314 3.17 -4.85 23.51
C ILE A 314 2.14 -3.72 23.35
N ASP A 315 2.34 -2.87 22.34
CA ASP A 315 1.48 -1.72 22.06
C ASP A 315 1.56 -1.29 20.58
N PHE A 316 0.63 -0.44 20.14
CA PHE A 316 0.66 0.25 18.85
C PHE A 316 0.42 1.75 19.00
N LEU A 317 0.91 2.53 18.03
CA LEU A 317 0.62 3.95 17.92
C LEU A 317 0.38 4.34 16.47
N PHE A 318 -0.76 4.96 16.18
CA PHE A 318 -0.96 5.60 14.87
C PHE A 318 -0.17 6.90 14.77
N THR A 319 0.41 7.13 13.61
CA THR A 319 1.20 8.30 13.27
C THR A 319 0.58 9.05 12.09
N THR A 320 0.89 10.33 12.02
CA THR A 320 0.54 11.22 10.90
C THR A 320 1.78 12.09 10.66
N GLY A 321 2.42 11.94 9.50
CA GLY A 321 3.68 12.59 9.14
C GLY A 321 3.61 13.44 7.89
#